data_AF-A0A8C6MK06-F1
#
_entry.id   AF-A0A8C6MK06-F1
#
_cell.length_a   1.000
_cell.length_b   1.000
_cell.length_c   1.000
_cell.angle_alpha   90.00
_cell.angle_beta   90.00
_cell.angle_gamma   90.00
#
_symmetry.space_group_name_H-M   'P 1'
#
loop_
_entity.id
_entity.type
_entity.pdbx_description
1 polymer ?
#
loop_
_entity_poly.entity_id
_entity_poly.type
_entity_poly.pdbx_seq_one_letter_code
_entity_poly.pdbx_strand_id
1 'polypeptide(L)'
;TWKTLIEKIRFRSTSSAQGFSELARERSKTVTSFYNQSAIDVSAEKASVRLTLATLLYSGKSPDGHHILSSAKYLHKELPVRIAHRIKGFRSLPFIIGCNPTILQVHELYIRAYHMLSDFPQITDQEAEARFCKLVQQLLDDHKDVVTNLAQGFKECRRHIQDETIIRNFLDTTLCSRLGIRMLATHHLALHEDNPDFVGIICRRLSPKKIIEKWVDFARRLCEHQYGNSPRVRINGHVVARFPFIPLPLDYILPELLKNAMRATMESHLDTPYNVPDVVVTIANNDIDFVIRISDRGGGIPHNIIEKVMDYHFSTAEESAQDPRMNNIFNTITNSGNQSNPMHGFGFGLPTSRAYAEYLGGSLSVQSMQGIGTDVYLRLRHIDGKGESFRV
;
A
#
# COMPACT_ATOMS: atom_id res chain seq x y z
N THR A 1 -2.55 15.69 -64.64
CA THR A 1 -3.12 14.34 -64.78
C THR A 1 -2.14 13.30 -64.24
N TRP A 2 -2.61 12.49 -63.29
CA TRP A 2 -1.99 11.29 -62.69
C TRP A 2 -0.64 11.35 -61.92
N LYS A 3 0.29 12.28 -62.18
CA LYS A 3 1.59 12.29 -61.45
C LYS A 3 1.56 12.85 -60.02
N THR A 4 0.76 13.88 -59.74
CA THR A 4 0.72 14.54 -58.41
C THR A 4 -0.10 13.78 -57.35
N LEU A 5 -0.94 12.83 -57.76
CA LEU A 5 -1.71 11.99 -56.82
C LEU A 5 -0.88 10.79 -56.30
N ILE A 6 0.08 10.30 -57.10
CA ILE A 6 0.93 9.15 -56.76
C ILE A 6 2.00 9.51 -55.71
N GLU A 7 2.54 10.74 -55.74
CA GLU A 7 3.51 11.19 -54.72
C GLU A 7 2.89 11.41 -53.34
N LYS A 8 1.64 11.89 -53.26
CA LYS A 8 0.91 12.02 -51.98
C LYS A 8 0.52 10.69 -51.35
N ILE A 9 0.36 9.63 -52.15
CA ILE A 9 0.10 8.27 -51.64
C ILE A 9 1.40 7.62 -51.15
N ARG A 10 2.55 7.86 -51.82
CA ARG A 10 3.86 7.34 -51.35
C ARG A 10 4.32 7.92 -50.01
N PHE A 11 4.00 9.18 -49.70
CA PHE A 11 4.40 9.80 -48.43
C PHE A 11 3.51 9.45 -47.23
N ARG A 12 2.31 8.89 -47.45
CA ARG A 12 1.42 8.42 -46.37
C ARG A 12 1.66 6.97 -45.95
N SER A 13 2.34 6.16 -46.78
CA SER A 13 2.56 4.74 -46.51
C SER A 13 3.82 4.43 -45.70
N THR A 14 4.72 5.40 -45.49
CA THR A 14 5.96 5.20 -44.71
C THR A 14 5.77 5.43 -43.20
N SER A 15 4.81 6.28 -42.81
CA SER A 15 4.47 6.54 -41.40
C SER A 15 3.75 5.36 -40.73
N SER A 16 2.86 4.66 -41.47
CA SER A 16 2.20 3.46 -40.97
C SER A 16 3.15 2.26 -40.87
N ALA A 17 4.12 2.14 -41.77
CA ALA A 17 5.14 1.10 -41.72
C ALA A 17 6.10 1.24 -40.51
N GLN A 18 6.41 2.46 -40.07
CA GLN A 18 7.18 2.71 -38.85
C GLN A 18 6.41 2.31 -37.59
N GLY A 19 5.12 2.63 -37.48
CA GLY A 19 4.28 2.19 -36.35
C GLY A 19 4.09 0.67 -36.29
N PHE A 20 3.97 0.01 -37.44
CA PHE A 20 3.94 -1.47 -37.51
C PHE A 20 5.29 -2.10 -37.17
N SER A 21 6.41 -1.46 -37.51
CA SER A 21 7.75 -1.91 -37.12
C SER A 21 7.99 -1.72 -35.62
N GLU A 22 7.48 -0.64 -35.01
CA GLU A 22 7.54 -0.39 -33.58
C GLU A 22 6.68 -1.39 -32.79
N LEU A 23 5.44 -1.65 -33.22
CA LEU A 23 4.56 -2.68 -32.65
C LEU A 23 5.10 -4.10 -32.86
N ALA A 24 5.76 -4.37 -33.99
CA ALA A 24 6.45 -5.65 -34.23
C ALA A 24 7.72 -5.79 -33.37
N ARG A 25 8.40 -4.68 -33.05
CA ARG A 25 9.54 -4.63 -32.14
C ARG A 25 9.10 -4.75 -30.68
N GLU A 26 7.96 -4.20 -30.32
CA GLU A 26 7.30 -4.41 -29.03
C GLU A 26 6.83 -5.85 -28.89
N ARG A 27 6.14 -6.42 -29.90
CA ARG A 27 5.81 -7.85 -29.93
C ARG A 27 7.04 -8.75 -29.89
N SER A 28 8.12 -8.38 -30.58
CA SER A 28 9.40 -9.12 -30.50
C SER A 28 10.05 -8.99 -29.12
N LYS A 29 9.92 -7.86 -28.42
CA LYS A 29 10.28 -7.75 -27.00
C LYS A 29 9.38 -8.62 -26.12
N THR A 30 8.09 -8.75 -26.41
CA THR A 30 7.17 -9.67 -25.72
C THR A 30 7.57 -11.13 -25.93
N VAL A 31 8.04 -11.49 -27.13
CA VAL A 31 8.54 -12.84 -27.46
C VAL A 31 9.93 -13.10 -26.87
N THR A 32 10.81 -12.10 -26.78
CA THR A 32 12.11 -12.23 -26.09
C THR A 32 11.92 -12.31 -24.56
N SER A 33 10.87 -11.65 -24.04
CA SER A 33 10.35 -11.83 -22.67
C SER A 33 9.92 -13.27 -22.40
N PHE A 34 9.55 -14.06 -23.42
CA PHE A 34 9.27 -15.49 -23.30
C PHE A 34 10.54 -16.32 -23.02
N TYR A 35 11.69 -15.93 -23.58
CA TYR A 35 12.98 -16.63 -23.36
C TYR A 35 13.70 -16.22 -22.06
N ASN A 36 13.43 -15.03 -21.52
CA ASN A 36 13.93 -14.60 -20.21
C ASN A 36 13.06 -15.07 -19.02
N GLN A 37 12.03 -15.91 -19.25
CA GLN A 37 11.22 -16.48 -18.16
C GLN A 37 12.05 -17.40 -17.25
N SER A 38 13.06 -18.09 -17.82
CA SER A 38 13.96 -18.96 -17.06
C SER A 38 14.74 -18.20 -15.98
N ALA A 39 15.18 -16.98 -16.25
CA ALA A 39 15.89 -16.15 -15.27
C ALA A 39 14.98 -15.73 -14.10
N ILE A 40 13.72 -15.41 -14.39
CA ILE A 40 12.71 -15.10 -13.37
C ILE A 40 12.46 -16.33 -12.51
N ASP A 41 12.29 -17.50 -13.12
CA ASP A 41 12.02 -18.75 -12.39
C ASP A 41 13.22 -19.14 -11.50
N VAL A 42 14.44 -19.05 -12.01
CA VAL A 42 15.68 -19.27 -11.21
C VAL A 42 15.79 -18.27 -10.05
N SER A 43 15.45 -16.99 -10.27
CA SER A 43 15.45 -16.00 -9.19
C SER A 43 14.31 -16.24 -8.19
N ALA A 44 13.18 -16.77 -8.62
CA ALA A 44 12.05 -17.10 -7.74
C ALA A 44 12.30 -18.33 -6.86
N GLU A 45 13.27 -19.18 -7.22
CA GLU A 45 13.71 -20.31 -6.38
C GLU A 45 14.68 -19.88 -5.26
N LYS A 46 15.30 -18.71 -5.39
CA LYS A 46 16.19 -18.17 -4.34
C LYS A 46 15.39 -17.80 -3.09
N ALA A 47 15.94 -18.10 -1.92
CA ALA A 47 15.40 -17.63 -0.66
C ALA A 47 15.57 -16.11 -0.54
N SER A 48 14.53 -15.40 -0.11
CA SER A 48 14.64 -13.97 0.21
C SER A 48 15.29 -13.78 1.58
N VAL A 49 16.23 -12.85 1.67
CA VAL A 49 16.92 -12.56 2.93
C VAL A 49 16.12 -11.48 3.65
N ARG A 50 15.45 -11.88 4.74
CA ARG A 50 14.75 -10.93 5.61
C ARG A 50 15.72 -10.30 6.58
N LEU A 51 15.80 -8.97 6.60
CA LEU A 51 16.66 -8.24 7.52
C LEU A 51 15.92 -7.94 8.81
N THR A 52 16.63 -8.03 9.94
CA THR A 52 16.11 -7.46 11.19
C THR A 52 16.23 -5.94 11.14
N LEU A 53 15.30 -5.28 11.82
CA LEU A 53 15.33 -3.82 11.95
C LEU A 53 16.53 -3.28 12.72
N ALA A 54 17.06 -4.06 13.66
CA ALA A 54 18.32 -3.75 14.30
C ALA A 54 19.45 -3.69 13.26
N THR A 55 19.53 -4.65 12.34
CA THR A 55 20.54 -4.63 11.26
C THR A 55 20.42 -3.38 10.39
N LEU A 56 19.21 -2.96 10.03
CA LEU A 56 18.98 -1.72 9.28
C LEU A 56 19.38 -0.48 10.09
N LEU A 57 19.02 -0.41 11.37
CA LEU A 57 19.35 0.70 12.27
C LEU A 57 20.86 0.88 12.45
N TYR A 58 21.58 -0.23 12.70
CA TYR A 58 23.03 -0.22 12.97
C TYR A 58 23.88 -0.12 11.70
N SER A 59 23.28 -0.29 10.52
CA SER A 59 23.95 -0.01 9.24
C SER A 59 24.06 1.49 8.91
N GLY A 60 23.48 2.37 9.74
CA GLY A 60 23.41 3.81 9.48
C GLY A 60 24.61 4.62 9.96
N LYS A 61 25.21 5.37 9.02
CA LYS A 61 26.23 6.42 9.18
C LYS A 61 27.67 5.95 9.45
N SER A 62 28.36 5.55 8.38
CA SER A 62 29.82 5.71 8.28
C SER A 62 30.14 7.02 7.54
N PRO A 63 31.11 7.84 8.02
CA PRO A 63 31.47 9.12 7.40
C PRO A 63 31.97 8.98 5.96
N ASP A 64 32.43 7.79 5.58
CA ASP A 64 33.05 7.50 4.28
C ASP A 64 32.03 7.13 3.19
N GLY A 65 30.72 7.15 3.49
CA GLY A 65 29.66 6.79 2.52
C GLY A 65 29.58 5.29 2.18
N HIS A 66 30.51 4.46 2.67
CA HIS A 66 30.56 3.01 2.43
C HIS A 66 29.26 2.26 2.79
N HIS A 67 28.53 2.76 3.78
CA HIS A 67 27.26 2.19 4.21
C HIS A 67 26.15 2.34 3.16
N ILE A 68 26.15 3.43 2.39
CA ILE A 68 25.21 3.68 1.29
C ILE A 68 25.48 2.69 0.16
N LEU A 69 26.75 2.52 -0.25
CA LEU A 69 27.13 1.53 -1.26
C LEU A 69 26.79 0.10 -0.84
N SER A 70 26.96 -0.23 0.44
CA SER A 70 26.59 -1.54 0.97
C SER A 70 25.08 -1.77 0.95
N SER A 71 24.30 -0.74 1.32
CA SER A 71 22.83 -0.74 1.21
C SER A 71 22.37 -0.93 -0.25
N ALA A 72 22.97 -0.19 -1.18
CA ALA A 72 22.67 -0.30 -2.61
C ALA A 72 22.96 -1.70 -3.15
N LYS A 73 24.13 -2.28 -2.81
CA LYS A 73 24.51 -3.66 -3.20
C LYS A 73 23.56 -4.70 -2.62
N TYR A 74 23.06 -4.50 -1.40
CA TYR A 74 22.05 -5.37 -0.82
C TYR A 74 20.73 -5.28 -1.60
N LEU A 75 20.21 -4.07 -1.84
CA LEU A 75 18.97 -3.86 -2.62
C LEU A 75 19.08 -4.43 -4.04
N HIS A 76 20.20 -4.20 -4.72
CA HIS A 76 20.46 -4.71 -6.08
C HIS A 76 20.35 -6.23 -6.16
N LYS A 77 20.74 -6.96 -5.10
CA LYS A 77 20.60 -8.42 -5.02
C LYS A 77 19.21 -8.86 -4.56
N GLU A 78 18.60 -8.14 -3.62
CA GLU A 78 17.38 -8.59 -2.93
C GLU A 78 16.10 -8.24 -3.70
N LEU A 79 16.01 -7.04 -4.31
CA LEU A 79 14.80 -6.58 -5.00
C LEU A 79 14.37 -7.49 -6.16
N PRO A 80 15.27 -7.96 -7.06
CA PRO A 80 14.90 -8.89 -8.13
C PRO A 80 14.29 -10.18 -7.61
N VAL A 81 14.83 -10.75 -6.52
CA VAL A 81 14.33 -12.00 -5.90
C VAL A 81 12.90 -11.79 -5.37
N ARG A 82 12.67 -10.72 -4.61
CA ARG A 82 11.34 -10.42 -4.05
C ARG A 82 10.31 -10.16 -5.15
N ILE A 83 10.70 -9.47 -6.22
CA ILE A 83 9.84 -9.24 -7.40
C ILE A 83 9.57 -10.55 -8.14
N ALA A 84 10.56 -11.41 -8.33
CA ALA A 84 10.37 -12.72 -8.96
C ALA A 84 9.36 -13.59 -8.20
N HIS A 85 9.39 -13.58 -6.85
CA HIS A 85 8.35 -14.23 -6.03
C HIS A 85 6.95 -13.67 -6.29
N ARG A 86 6.82 -12.35 -6.51
CA ARG A 86 5.53 -11.74 -6.87
C ARG A 86 5.06 -12.16 -8.25
N ILE A 87 5.94 -12.15 -9.25
CA ILE A 87 5.64 -12.63 -10.61
C ILE A 87 5.16 -14.09 -10.58
N LYS A 88 5.85 -14.95 -9.84
CA LYS A 88 5.42 -16.35 -9.62
C LYS A 88 4.02 -16.42 -9.01
N GLY A 89 3.72 -15.56 -8.04
CA GLY A 89 2.37 -15.43 -7.47
C GLY A 89 1.30 -15.10 -8.51
N PHE A 90 1.56 -14.14 -9.42
CA PHE A 90 0.64 -13.82 -10.52
C PHE A 90 0.44 -14.99 -11.48
N ARG A 91 1.50 -15.73 -11.80
CA ARG A 91 1.44 -16.93 -12.66
C ARG A 91 0.64 -18.08 -12.04
N SER A 92 0.54 -18.13 -10.72
CA SER A 92 -0.23 -19.13 -9.99
C SER A 92 -1.71 -18.74 -9.79
N LEU A 93 -2.14 -17.55 -10.21
CA LEU A 93 -3.54 -17.17 -10.15
C LEU A 93 -4.39 -18.03 -11.10
N PRO A 94 -5.65 -18.32 -10.74
CA PRO A 94 -6.61 -18.92 -11.67
C PRO A 94 -6.66 -18.17 -13.00
N PHE A 95 -6.70 -18.91 -14.11
CA PHE A 95 -6.62 -18.36 -15.46
C PHE A 95 -7.61 -17.21 -15.70
N ILE A 96 -8.86 -17.37 -15.25
CA ILE A 96 -9.90 -16.34 -15.39
C ILE A 96 -9.55 -15.01 -14.70
N ILE A 97 -8.79 -15.05 -13.61
CA ILE A 97 -8.29 -13.86 -12.91
C ILE A 97 -7.08 -13.28 -13.65
N GLY A 98 -6.14 -14.15 -14.05
CA GLY A 98 -4.93 -13.74 -14.75
C GLY A 98 -5.19 -13.07 -16.10
N CYS A 99 -6.31 -13.41 -16.76
CA CYS A 99 -6.74 -12.79 -18.01
C CYS A 99 -7.45 -11.44 -17.83
N ASN A 100 -7.75 -10.99 -16.62
CA ASN A 100 -8.31 -9.66 -16.41
C ASN A 100 -7.30 -8.58 -16.86
N PRO A 101 -7.69 -7.62 -17.71
CA PRO A 101 -6.76 -6.63 -18.25
C PRO A 101 -6.00 -5.83 -17.19
N THR A 102 -6.67 -5.48 -16.08
CA THR A 102 -6.06 -4.71 -14.99
C THR A 102 -5.08 -5.56 -14.19
N ILE A 103 -5.41 -6.83 -13.91
CA ILE A 103 -4.47 -7.76 -13.26
C ILE A 103 -3.27 -8.04 -14.15
N LEU A 104 -3.49 -8.22 -15.46
CA LEU A 104 -2.42 -8.43 -16.43
C LEU A 104 -1.48 -7.21 -16.52
N GLN A 105 -2.04 -6.00 -16.51
CA GLN A 105 -1.25 -4.77 -16.48
C GLN A 105 -0.34 -4.70 -15.23
N VAL A 106 -0.85 -5.07 -14.05
CA VAL A 106 -0.03 -5.13 -12.84
C VAL A 106 1.04 -6.22 -12.95
N HIS A 107 0.71 -7.38 -13.52
CA HIS A 107 1.68 -8.44 -13.75
C HIS A 107 2.82 -7.99 -14.68
N GLU A 108 2.50 -7.28 -15.76
CA GLU A 108 3.49 -6.69 -16.68
C GLU A 108 4.38 -5.63 -16.01
N LEU A 109 3.83 -4.82 -15.08
CA LEU A 109 4.61 -3.87 -14.30
C LEU A 109 5.68 -4.57 -13.46
N TYR A 110 5.34 -5.68 -12.79
CA TYR A 110 6.32 -6.46 -12.04
C TYR A 110 7.38 -7.11 -12.94
N ILE A 111 7.00 -7.62 -14.12
CA ILE A 111 7.95 -8.16 -15.11
C ILE A 111 8.91 -7.07 -15.58
N ARG A 112 8.40 -5.88 -15.92
CA ARG A 112 9.22 -4.73 -16.31
C ARG A 112 10.18 -4.35 -15.18
N ALA A 113 9.70 -4.26 -13.94
CA ALA A 113 10.53 -3.95 -12.78
C ALA A 113 11.67 -4.97 -12.59
N TYR A 114 11.37 -6.26 -12.75
CA TYR A 114 12.38 -7.32 -12.68
C TYR A 114 13.49 -7.12 -13.70
N HIS A 115 13.14 -6.88 -14.96
CA HIS A 115 14.14 -6.65 -16.02
C HIS A 115 14.95 -5.39 -15.75
N MET A 116 14.31 -4.28 -15.41
CA MET A 116 15.02 -3.03 -15.11
C MET A 116 16.03 -3.18 -13.97
N LEU A 117 15.72 -3.98 -12.94
CA LEU A 117 16.63 -4.24 -11.82
C LEU A 117 17.72 -5.26 -12.18
N SER A 118 17.37 -6.32 -12.91
CA SER A 118 18.31 -7.40 -13.26
C SER A 118 19.31 -6.96 -14.32
N ASP A 119 18.90 -6.09 -15.24
CA ASP A 119 19.74 -5.53 -16.29
C ASP A 119 20.60 -4.36 -15.77
N PHE A 120 20.32 -3.87 -14.56
CA PHE A 120 21.12 -2.80 -13.96
C PHE A 120 22.53 -3.32 -13.64
N PRO A 121 23.60 -2.62 -14.08
CA PRO A 121 24.97 -3.06 -13.86
C PRO A 121 25.33 -3.15 -12.37
N GLN A 122 26.36 -3.94 -12.04
CA GLN A 122 26.81 -4.04 -10.66
C GLN A 122 27.22 -2.68 -10.09
N ILE A 123 26.78 -2.41 -8.86
CA ILE A 123 27.06 -1.15 -8.18
C ILE A 123 28.47 -1.20 -7.59
N THR A 124 29.42 -0.55 -8.26
CA THR A 124 30.83 -0.49 -7.86
C THR A 124 31.21 0.81 -7.17
N ASP A 125 30.57 1.91 -7.58
CA ASP A 125 30.92 3.28 -7.19
C ASP A 125 29.67 4.12 -6.89
N GLN A 126 29.91 5.35 -6.42
CA GLN A 126 28.86 6.29 -6.04
C GLN A 126 28.04 6.78 -7.24
N GLU A 127 28.60 6.80 -8.45
CA GLU A 127 27.88 7.26 -9.64
C GLU A 127 26.87 6.20 -10.09
N ALA A 128 27.26 4.93 -10.06
CA ALA A 128 26.37 3.80 -10.28
C ALA A 128 25.27 3.74 -9.22
N GLU A 129 25.61 4.02 -7.95
CA GLU A 129 24.63 4.11 -6.87
C GLU A 129 23.63 5.24 -7.08
N ALA A 130 24.07 6.43 -7.49
CA ALA A 130 23.18 7.55 -7.78
C ALA A 130 22.23 7.25 -8.96
N ARG A 131 22.70 6.54 -9.99
CA ARG A 131 21.84 6.04 -11.08
C ARG A 131 20.85 4.99 -10.58
N PHE A 132 21.27 4.12 -9.65
CA PHE A 132 20.41 3.12 -9.04
C PHE A 132 19.29 3.76 -8.20
N CYS A 133 19.60 4.81 -7.44
CA CYS A 133 18.60 5.60 -6.71
C CYS A 133 17.51 6.16 -7.64
N LYS A 134 17.88 6.69 -8.81
CA LYS A 134 16.90 7.18 -9.81
C LYS A 134 16.02 6.05 -10.33
N LEU A 135 16.60 4.88 -10.60
CA LEU A 135 15.84 3.69 -11.01
C LEU A 135 14.86 3.27 -9.91
N VAL A 136 15.30 3.17 -8.65
CA VAL A 136 14.46 2.78 -7.52
C VAL A 136 13.32 3.78 -7.31
N GLN A 137 13.59 5.08 -7.41
CA GLN A 137 12.57 6.13 -7.32
C GLN A 137 11.52 5.97 -8.44
N GLN A 138 11.97 5.77 -9.68
CA GLN A 138 11.06 5.51 -10.81
C GLN A 138 10.17 4.29 -10.54
N LEU A 139 10.74 3.18 -10.06
CA LEU A 139 9.97 1.97 -9.78
C LEU A 139 8.93 2.18 -8.67
N LEU A 140 9.26 2.95 -7.62
CA LEU A 140 8.31 3.30 -6.57
C LEU A 140 7.13 4.13 -7.11
N ASP A 141 7.40 5.06 -8.02
CA ASP A 141 6.40 5.92 -8.63
C ASP A 141 5.52 5.15 -9.63
N ASP A 142 6.12 4.31 -10.47
CA ASP A 142 5.42 3.45 -11.43
C ASP A 142 4.48 2.45 -10.72
N HIS A 143 4.81 2.04 -9.49
CA HIS A 143 4.03 1.08 -8.71
C HIS A 143 3.07 1.72 -7.70
N LYS A 144 2.90 3.05 -7.69
CA LYS A 144 2.11 3.75 -6.66
C LYS A 144 0.64 3.29 -6.61
N ASP A 145 0.03 3.04 -7.76
CA ASP A 145 -1.40 2.72 -7.91
C ASP A 145 -1.70 1.21 -7.94
N VAL A 146 -0.70 0.36 -7.72
CA VAL A 146 -0.85 -1.11 -7.79
C VAL A 146 -1.95 -1.64 -6.86
N VAL A 147 -2.09 -1.11 -5.64
CA VAL A 147 -3.13 -1.57 -4.70
C VAL A 147 -4.53 -1.27 -5.24
N THR A 148 -4.71 -0.08 -5.81
CA THR A 148 -5.96 0.36 -6.45
C THR A 148 -6.29 -0.51 -7.66
N ASN A 149 -5.30 -0.76 -8.53
CA ASN A 149 -5.47 -1.59 -9.72
C ASN A 149 -5.81 -3.05 -9.35
N LEU A 150 -5.14 -3.61 -8.34
CA LEU A 150 -5.49 -4.94 -7.82
C LEU A 150 -6.91 -4.95 -7.25
N ALA A 151 -7.28 -3.96 -6.44
CA ALA A 151 -8.63 -3.86 -5.89
C ALA A 151 -9.69 -3.83 -6.99
N GLN A 152 -9.48 -3.05 -8.04
CA GLN A 152 -10.38 -2.99 -9.20
C GLN A 152 -10.44 -4.32 -9.95
N GLY A 153 -9.29 -4.88 -10.36
CA GLY A 153 -9.25 -6.12 -11.14
C GLY A 153 -9.89 -7.30 -10.42
N PHE A 154 -9.62 -7.45 -9.12
CA PHE A 154 -10.27 -8.50 -8.33
C PHE A 154 -11.76 -8.25 -8.10
N LYS A 155 -12.23 -6.99 -8.04
CA LYS A 155 -13.67 -6.68 -7.94
C LYS A 155 -14.42 -7.19 -9.18
N GLU A 156 -13.84 -7.05 -10.36
CA GLU A 156 -14.41 -7.51 -11.63
C GLU A 156 -14.41 -9.04 -11.73
N CYS A 157 -13.34 -9.70 -11.25
CA CYS A 157 -13.22 -11.16 -11.29
C CYS A 157 -14.06 -11.89 -10.23
N ARG A 158 -14.46 -11.21 -9.15
CA ARG A 158 -15.08 -11.83 -7.96
C ARG A 158 -16.25 -12.76 -8.27
N ARG A 159 -17.11 -12.40 -9.23
CA ARG A 159 -18.30 -13.19 -9.62
C ARG A 159 -17.96 -14.58 -10.17
N HIS A 160 -16.73 -14.80 -10.60
CA HIS A 160 -16.28 -16.03 -11.24
C HIS A 160 -15.43 -16.91 -10.32
N ILE A 161 -15.24 -16.50 -9.07
CA ILE A 161 -14.35 -17.16 -8.11
C ILE A 161 -15.22 -17.85 -7.06
N GLN A 162 -15.03 -19.17 -6.91
CA GLN A 162 -15.73 -19.96 -5.91
C GLN A 162 -15.00 -19.98 -4.56
N ASP A 163 -13.67 -19.91 -4.58
CA ASP A 163 -12.82 -19.93 -3.39
C ASP A 163 -12.18 -18.56 -3.13
N GLU A 164 -12.80 -17.78 -2.25
CA GLU A 164 -12.28 -16.46 -1.84
C GLU A 164 -10.97 -16.55 -1.05
N THR A 165 -10.60 -17.72 -0.51
CA THR A 165 -9.35 -17.90 0.25
C THR A 165 -8.11 -17.73 -0.63
N ILE A 166 -8.21 -18.09 -1.92
CA ILE A 166 -7.14 -17.91 -2.90
C ILE A 166 -6.83 -16.41 -3.08
N ILE A 167 -7.88 -15.59 -3.21
CA ILE A 167 -7.75 -14.13 -3.35
C ILE A 167 -7.12 -13.53 -2.11
N ARG A 168 -7.63 -13.90 -0.92
CA ARG A 168 -7.13 -13.42 0.37
C ARG A 168 -5.64 -13.74 0.53
N ASN A 169 -5.26 -15.00 0.34
CA ASN A 169 -3.86 -15.42 0.47
C ASN A 169 -2.94 -14.70 -0.55
N PHE A 170 -3.41 -14.54 -1.79
CA PHE A 170 -2.67 -13.80 -2.81
C PHE A 170 -2.48 -12.32 -2.42
N LEU A 171 -3.56 -11.64 -2.00
CA LEU A 171 -3.53 -10.23 -1.63
C LEU A 171 -2.68 -10.00 -0.39
N ASP A 172 -2.85 -10.78 0.68
CA ASP A 172 -2.05 -10.68 1.90
C ASP A 172 -0.55 -10.81 1.56
N THR A 173 -0.19 -11.85 0.82
CA THR A 173 1.22 -12.09 0.45
C THR A 173 1.76 -10.96 -0.44
N THR A 174 0.98 -10.49 -1.41
CA THR A 174 1.42 -9.48 -2.38
C THR A 174 1.52 -8.09 -1.78
N LEU A 175 0.54 -7.69 -0.96
CA LEU A 175 0.54 -6.40 -0.27
C LEU A 175 1.65 -6.34 0.78
N CYS A 176 1.84 -7.38 1.58
CA CYS A 176 2.94 -7.43 2.57
C CYS A 176 4.32 -7.43 1.90
N SER A 177 4.51 -8.22 0.84
CA SER A 177 5.74 -8.20 0.06
C SER A 177 6.00 -6.83 -0.56
N ARG A 178 4.97 -6.15 -1.07
CA ARG A 178 5.06 -4.78 -1.58
C ARG A 178 5.42 -3.77 -0.50
N LEU A 179 4.83 -3.88 0.69
CA LEU A 179 5.19 -3.04 1.85
C LEU A 179 6.67 -3.23 2.19
N GLY A 180 7.15 -4.46 2.28
CA GLY A 180 8.56 -4.76 2.56
C GLY A 180 9.53 -4.22 1.50
N ILE A 181 9.22 -4.42 0.21
CA ILE A 181 10.00 -3.85 -0.91
C ILE A 181 10.06 -2.31 -0.79
N ARG A 182 8.91 -1.67 -0.55
CA ARG A 182 8.84 -0.21 -0.41
C ARG A 182 9.59 0.29 0.82
N MET A 183 9.53 -0.43 1.95
CA MET A 183 10.33 -0.10 3.13
C MET A 183 11.83 -0.12 2.84
N LEU A 184 12.34 -1.17 2.17
CA LEU A 184 13.76 -1.27 1.83
C LEU A 184 14.20 -0.19 0.83
N ALA A 185 13.41 0.00 -0.23
CA ALA A 185 13.66 1.02 -1.24
C ALA A 185 13.68 2.44 -0.65
N THR A 186 12.63 2.81 0.10
CA THR A 186 12.55 4.12 0.74
C THR A 186 13.60 4.29 1.83
N HIS A 187 13.97 3.23 2.56
CA HIS A 187 15.06 3.30 3.52
C HIS A 187 16.37 3.70 2.84
N HIS A 188 16.74 3.03 1.74
CA HIS A 188 17.96 3.34 1.00
C HIS A 188 17.98 4.77 0.48
N LEU A 189 16.87 5.23 -0.13
CA LEU A 189 16.76 6.61 -0.62
C LEU A 189 16.90 7.63 0.52
N ALA A 190 16.26 7.36 1.67
CA ALA A 190 16.31 8.24 2.83
C ALA A 190 17.67 8.22 3.58
N LEU A 191 18.59 7.29 3.26
CA LEU A 191 19.95 7.33 3.83
C LEU A 191 20.75 8.54 3.33
N HIS A 192 20.38 9.11 2.19
CA HIS A 192 20.97 10.34 1.64
C HIS A 192 20.47 11.61 2.32
N GLU A 193 19.36 11.54 3.07
CA GLU A 193 18.80 12.68 3.78
C GLU A 193 19.52 12.90 5.11
N ASP A 194 20.02 14.11 5.36
CA ASP A 194 20.62 14.44 6.66
C ASP A 194 19.56 14.93 7.65
N ASN A 195 18.81 13.98 8.19
CA ASN A 195 17.84 14.23 9.25
C ASN A 195 18.33 13.64 10.58
N PRO A 196 18.58 14.45 11.62
CA PRO A 196 19.17 13.98 12.88
C PRO A 196 18.24 13.05 13.68
N ASP A 197 16.93 13.16 13.49
CA ASP A 197 15.92 12.33 14.14
C ASP A 197 15.71 10.99 13.41
N PHE A 198 16.31 10.81 12.23
CA PHE A 198 16.07 9.66 11.36
C PHE A 198 17.37 8.93 10.96
N VAL A 199 17.23 7.64 10.69
CA VAL A 199 18.24 6.80 10.02
C VAL A 199 17.52 6.08 8.88
N GLY A 200 17.65 6.61 7.67
CA GLY A 200 16.74 6.28 6.58
C GLY A 200 15.29 6.55 7.02
N ILE A 201 14.40 5.57 6.85
CA ILE A 201 13.00 5.67 7.31
C ILE A 201 12.77 5.41 8.81
N ILE A 202 13.81 5.06 9.58
CA ILE A 202 13.65 4.74 11.01
C ILE A 202 13.72 6.03 11.81
N CYS A 203 12.62 6.41 12.46
CA CYS A 203 12.60 7.53 13.39
C CYS A 203 13.16 7.08 14.74
N ARG A 204 14.19 7.75 15.24
CA ARG A 204 14.84 7.45 16.53
C ARG A 204 13.96 7.74 17.74
N ARG A 205 13.01 8.66 17.60
CA ARG A 205 12.16 9.17 18.70
C ARG A 205 10.73 9.41 18.22
N LEU A 206 10.12 8.38 17.62
CA LEU A 206 8.74 8.45 17.15
C LEU A 206 7.80 8.72 18.34
N SER A 207 6.93 9.71 18.19
CA SER A 207 5.85 9.97 19.13
C SER A 207 4.54 9.44 18.54
N PRO A 208 3.94 8.38 19.13
CA PRO A 208 2.66 7.84 18.65
C PRO A 208 1.56 8.89 18.63
N LYS A 209 1.53 9.78 19.63
CA LYS A 209 0.59 10.90 19.68
C LYS A 209 0.68 11.77 18.42
N LYS A 210 1.88 12.24 18.05
CA LYS A 210 2.06 13.15 16.91
C LYS A 210 1.65 12.52 15.58
N ILE A 211 1.97 11.24 15.37
CA ILE A 211 1.57 10.55 14.13
C ILE A 211 0.06 10.27 14.09
N ILE A 212 -0.56 9.96 15.24
CA ILE A 212 -2.02 9.86 15.34
C ILE A 212 -2.66 11.21 15.03
N GLU A 213 -2.20 12.31 15.62
CA GLU A 213 -2.71 13.67 15.36
C GLU A 213 -2.65 14.04 13.87
N LYS A 214 -1.51 13.78 13.20
CA LYS A 214 -1.35 13.96 11.75
C LYS A 214 -2.47 13.27 10.96
N TRP A 215 -2.77 12.01 11.29
CA TRP A 215 -3.77 11.23 10.57
C TRP A 215 -5.20 11.50 11.01
N VAL A 216 -5.40 11.98 12.24
CA VAL A 216 -6.67 12.54 12.70
C VAL A 216 -7.03 13.75 11.86
N ASP A 217 -6.12 14.72 11.69
CA ASP A 217 -6.38 15.92 10.89
C ASP A 217 -6.69 15.59 9.42
N PHE A 218 -6.01 14.58 8.87
CA PHE A 218 -6.31 14.05 7.54
C PHE A 218 -7.72 13.44 7.46
N ALA A 219 -8.06 12.50 8.35
CA ALA A 219 -9.34 11.81 8.33
C ALA A 219 -10.51 12.76 8.63
N ARG A 220 -10.32 13.73 9.53
CA ARG A 220 -11.32 14.75 9.86
C ARG A 220 -11.65 15.63 8.65
N ARG A 221 -10.64 16.08 7.90
CA ARG A 221 -10.87 16.86 6.67
C ARG A 221 -11.70 16.09 5.64
N LEU A 222 -11.42 14.81 5.44
CA LEU A 222 -12.22 13.96 4.55
C LEU A 222 -13.65 13.77 5.06
N CYS A 223 -13.80 13.54 6.37
CA CYS A 223 -15.09 13.40 7.02
C CYS A 223 -15.93 14.68 6.93
N GLU A 224 -15.34 15.85 7.21
CA GLU A 224 -15.99 17.16 7.10
C GLU A 224 -16.40 17.47 5.67
N HIS A 225 -15.57 17.12 4.69
CA HIS A 225 -15.92 17.26 3.28
C HIS A 225 -17.12 16.39 2.88
N GLN A 226 -17.23 15.17 3.42
CA GLN A 226 -18.28 14.21 3.06
C GLN A 226 -19.60 14.45 3.82
N TYR A 227 -19.52 14.74 5.11
CA TYR A 227 -20.68 14.78 6.03
C TYR A 227 -20.96 16.17 6.62
N GLY A 228 -20.17 17.19 6.26
CA GLY A 228 -20.29 18.55 6.77
C GLY A 228 -19.74 18.77 8.19
N ASN A 229 -19.42 17.69 8.91
CA ASN A 229 -18.80 17.72 10.24
C ASN A 229 -17.93 16.47 10.46
N SER A 230 -17.13 16.46 11.54
CA SER A 230 -16.38 15.29 11.98
C SER A 230 -16.37 15.13 13.50
N PRO A 231 -16.32 13.90 14.03
CA PRO A 231 -16.16 13.71 15.47
C PRO A 231 -14.78 14.20 15.90
N ARG A 232 -14.72 14.81 17.09
CA ARG A 232 -13.43 15.15 17.71
C ARG A 232 -12.73 13.86 18.11
N VAL A 233 -11.40 13.91 18.16
CA VAL A 233 -10.58 12.77 18.59
C VAL A 233 -9.86 13.12 19.88
N ARG A 234 -10.12 12.35 20.94
CA ARG A 234 -9.43 12.48 22.23
C ARG A 234 -8.36 11.41 22.35
N ILE A 235 -7.12 11.82 22.62
CA ILE A 235 -5.98 10.91 22.75
C ILE A 235 -5.57 10.82 24.23
N ASN A 236 -5.56 9.62 24.80
CA ASN A 236 -5.17 9.36 26.19
C ASN A 236 -4.19 8.16 26.32
N GLY A 237 -3.81 7.83 27.55
CA GLY A 237 -2.78 6.83 27.84
C GLY A 237 -1.36 7.42 27.85
N HIS A 238 -0.38 6.69 27.32
CA HIS A 238 1.04 7.09 27.29
C HIS A 238 1.34 8.12 26.19
N VAL A 239 0.71 9.29 26.26
CA VAL A 239 0.79 10.36 25.27
C VAL A 239 2.19 11.00 25.12
N VAL A 240 3.04 10.82 26.13
CA VAL A 240 4.43 11.29 26.16
C VAL A 240 5.43 10.26 25.64
N ALA A 241 4.98 9.04 25.30
CA ALA A 241 5.85 7.96 24.85
C ALA A 241 6.66 8.37 23.62
N ARG A 242 7.94 8.00 23.63
CA ARG A 242 8.86 8.12 22.49
C ARG A 242 9.74 6.90 22.41
N PHE A 243 9.86 6.33 21.23
CA PHE A 243 10.69 5.15 21.00
C PHE A 243 11.12 5.08 19.52
N PRO A 244 12.19 4.32 19.21
CA PRO A 244 12.56 4.06 17.83
C PRO A 244 11.48 3.27 17.09
N PHE A 245 11.00 3.78 15.95
CA PHE A 245 10.01 3.07 15.13
C PHE A 245 10.03 3.54 13.66
N ILE A 246 9.47 2.72 12.76
CA ILE A 246 9.24 3.12 11.36
C ILE A 246 7.84 3.72 11.22
N PRO A 247 7.70 5.00 10.80
CA PRO A 247 6.39 5.63 10.58
C PRO A 247 5.58 5.00 9.44
N LEU A 248 6.25 4.49 8.39
CA LEU A 248 5.62 4.10 7.13
C LEU A 248 4.41 3.13 7.28
N PRO A 249 4.45 2.05 8.08
CA PRO A 249 3.25 1.21 8.27
C PRO A 249 2.09 1.92 8.95
N LEU A 250 2.38 2.81 9.91
CA LEU A 250 1.36 3.60 10.60
C LEU A 250 0.71 4.60 9.64
N ASP A 251 1.46 5.12 8.67
CA ASP A 251 0.96 5.98 7.59
C ASP A 251 -0.04 5.25 6.67
N TYR A 252 -0.05 3.92 6.63
CA TYR A 252 -1.08 3.14 5.93
C TYR A 252 -2.26 2.78 6.85
N ILE A 253 -1.98 2.30 8.07
CA ILE A 253 -2.99 1.71 8.94
C ILE A 253 -3.89 2.78 9.59
N LEU A 254 -3.28 3.80 10.20
CA LEU A 254 -4.02 4.81 10.98
C LEU A 254 -5.11 5.53 10.19
N PRO A 255 -4.88 6.05 8.97
CA PRO A 255 -5.95 6.70 8.23
C PRO A 255 -7.10 5.75 7.88
N GLU A 256 -6.85 4.47 7.60
CA GLU A 256 -7.91 3.50 7.32
C GLU A 256 -8.80 3.25 8.55
N LEU A 257 -8.18 3.05 9.72
CA LEU A 257 -8.93 2.83 10.96
C LEU A 257 -9.70 4.07 11.42
N LEU A 258 -9.07 5.26 11.31
CA LEU A 258 -9.72 6.53 11.66
C LEU A 258 -10.88 6.85 10.73
N LYS A 259 -10.73 6.63 9.42
CA LYS A 259 -11.83 6.80 8.46
C LYS A 259 -13.02 5.91 8.81
N ASN A 260 -12.78 4.64 9.13
CA ASN A 260 -13.84 3.70 9.52
C ASN A 260 -14.58 4.16 10.78
N ALA A 261 -13.86 4.55 11.83
CA ALA A 261 -14.42 5.05 13.08
C ALA A 261 -15.26 6.31 12.88
N MET A 262 -14.74 7.28 12.11
CA MET A 262 -15.44 8.53 11.80
C MET A 262 -16.68 8.29 10.96
N ARG A 263 -16.56 7.47 9.91
CA ARG A 263 -17.68 7.10 9.04
C ARG A 263 -18.81 6.45 9.83
N ALA A 264 -18.51 5.43 10.64
CA ALA A 264 -19.51 4.76 11.46
C ALA A 264 -20.20 5.73 12.44
N THR A 265 -19.42 6.65 13.03
CA THR A 265 -19.95 7.68 13.93
C THR A 265 -20.91 8.64 13.21
N MET A 266 -20.55 9.14 12.03
CA MET A 266 -21.42 10.04 11.27
C MET A 266 -22.69 9.33 10.75
N GLU A 267 -22.56 8.12 10.21
CA GLU A 267 -23.68 7.37 9.64
C GLU A 267 -24.68 6.88 10.70
N SER A 268 -24.26 6.73 11.96
CA SER A 268 -25.15 6.39 13.07
C SER A 268 -25.82 7.60 13.73
N HIS A 269 -25.42 8.83 13.37
CA HIS A 269 -25.90 10.08 13.97
C HIS A 269 -26.43 11.07 12.92
N LEU A 270 -27.06 10.56 11.85
CA LEU A 270 -27.57 11.38 10.74
C LEU A 270 -28.59 12.46 11.18
N ASP A 271 -29.30 12.24 12.29
CA ASP A 271 -30.27 13.20 12.82
C ASP A 271 -29.61 14.34 13.63
N THR A 272 -28.37 14.14 14.10
CA THR A 272 -27.61 15.11 14.91
C THR A 272 -26.17 15.28 14.42
N PRO A 273 -25.95 15.59 13.13
CA PRO A 273 -24.61 15.60 12.53
C PRO A 273 -23.70 16.68 13.13
N TYR A 274 -24.26 17.71 13.77
CA TYR A 274 -23.53 18.79 14.45
C TYR A 274 -23.06 18.42 15.87
N ASN A 275 -23.59 17.34 16.46
CA ASN A 275 -23.26 16.91 17.83
C ASN A 275 -23.09 15.39 17.89
N VAL A 276 -21.94 14.92 17.41
CA VAL A 276 -21.58 13.51 17.38
C VAL A 276 -20.58 13.16 18.50
N PRO A 277 -20.59 11.93 19.03
CA PRO A 277 -19.67 11.52 20.08
C PRO A 277 -18.21 11.50 19.61
N ASP A 278 -17.29 11.80 20.54
CA ASP A 278 -15.85 11.76 20.27
C ASP A 278 -15.36 10.33 19.97
N VAL A 279 -14.45 10.21 19.01
CA VAL A 279 -13.60 9.03 18.86
C VAL A 279 -12.49 9.11 19.92
N VAL A 280 -12.24 8.02 20.65
CA VAL A 280 -11.23 7.97 21.70
C VAL A 280 -10.09 7.07 21.27
N VAL A 281 -8.87 7.60 21.27
CA VAL A 281 -7.65 6.85 20.97
C VAL A 281 -6.82 6.67 22.24
N THR A 282 -6.53 5.43 22.61
CA THR A 282 -5.72 5.10 23.79
C THR A 282 -4.38 4.51 23.36
N ILE A 283 -3.30 5.10 23.85
CA ILE A 283 -1.92 4.64 23.59
C ILE A 283 -1.43 3.85 24.81
N ALA A 284 -1.09 2.58 24.64
CA ALA A 284 -0.36 1.79 25.62
C ALA A 284 1.04 1.49 25.09
N ASN A 285 2.08 1.69 25.91
CA ASN A 285 3.47 1.46 25.54
C ASN A 285 4.12 0.63 26.65
N ASN A 286 4.77 -0.47 26.30
CA ASN A 286 5.49 -1.34 27.24
C ASN A 286 6.79 -1.85 26.59
N ASP A 287 7.57 -2.68 27.31
CA ASP A 287 8.88 -3.14 26.84
C ASP A 287 8.85 -4.14 25.66
N ILE A 288 7.67 -4.69 25.33
CA ILE A 288 7.48 -5.74 24.31
C ILE A 288 6.86 -5.12 23.05
N ASP A 289 5.77 -4.38 23.24
CA ASP A 289 4.99 -3.78 22.17
C ASP A 289 4.33 -2.47 22.60
N PHE A 290 3.74 -1.80 21.60
CA PHE A 290 2.81 -0.72 21.83
C PHE A 290 1.47 -1.05 21.18
N VAL A 291 0.40 -0.55 21.81
CA VAL A 291 -0.98 -0.76 21.39
C VAL A 291 -1.63 0.59 21.18
N ILE A 292 -2.30 0.74 20.04
CA ILE A 292 -3.17 1.86 19.73
C ILE A 292 -4.58 1.30 19.67
N ARG A 293 -5.40 1.64 20.66
CA ARG A 293 -6.84 1.35 20.63
C ARG A 293 -7.57 2.56 20.07
N ILE A 294 -8.43 2.34 19.08
CA ILE A 294 -9.33 3.35 18.51
C ILE A 294 -10.76 2.90 18.82
N SER A 295 -11.45 3.70 19.63
CA SER A 295 -12.80 3.44 20.13
C SER A 295 -13.77 4.46 19.59
N ASP A 296 -14.81 4.01 18.89
CA ASP A 296 -15.89 4.85 18.39
C ASP A 296 -17.22 4.58 19.13
N ARG A 297 -18.21 5.43 18.84
CA ARG A 297 -19.60 5.23 19.24
C ARG A 297 -20.50 5.17 18.01
N GLY A 298 -20.02 4.50 16.96
CA GLY A 298 -20.66 4.41 15.66
C GLY A 298 -21.73 3.33 15.53
N GLY A 299 -22.34 2.89 16.65
CA GLY A 299 -23.37 1.84 16.65
C GLY A 299 -22.85 0.40 16.57
N GLY A 300 -21.55 0.20 16.34
CA GLY A 300 -20.92 -1.13 16.32
C GLY A 300 -21.17 -1.90 15.02
N ILE A 301 -20.45 -2.99 14.84
CA ILE A 301 -20.57 -3.91 13.71
C ILE A 301 -21.63 -4.99 14.03
N PRO A 302 -22.66 -5.17 13.19
CA PRO A 302 -23.66 -6.22 13.36
C PRO A 302 -23.07 -7.65 13.39
N HIS A 303 -23.63 -8.51 14.26
CA HIS A 303 -23.15 -9.90 14.46
C HIS A 303 -23.15 -10.74 13.18
N ASN A 304 -24.04 -10.48 12.22
CA ASN A 304 -24.12 -11.22 10.96
C ASN A 304 -23.01 -10.88 9.95
N ILE A 305 -22.30 -9.76 10.15
CA ILE A 305 -21.24 -9.31 9.24
C ILE A 305 -19.85 -9.21 9.90
N ILE A 306 -19.73 -9.41 11.22
CA ILE A 306 -18.48 -9.26 11.96
C ILE A 306 -17.34 -10.14 11.40
N GLU A 307 -17.65 -11.33 10.92
CA GLU A 307 -16.66 -12.23 10.33
C GLU A 307 -16.21 -11.77 8.93
N LYS A 308 -17.08 -11.04 8.22
CA LYS A 308 -16.87 -10.59 6.84
C LYS A 308 -16.10 -9.28 6.73
N VAL A 309 -16.04 -8.47 7.79
CA VAL A 309 -15.34 -7.16 7.76
C VAL A 309 -13.83 -7.28 7.50
N MET A 310 -13.29 -8.48 7.65
CA MET A 310 -11.90 -8.85 7.40
C MET A 310 -11.67 -9.44 6.01
N ASP A 311 -12.71 -9.54 5.18
CA ASP A 311 -12.59 -10.00 3.80
C ASP A 311 -12.32 -8.81 2.88
N TYR A 312 -11.42 -9.00 1.91
CA TYR A 312 -11.22 -8.04 0.85
C TYR A 312 -12.53 -7.86 0.05
N HIS A 313 -12.79 -6.63 -0.40
CA HIS A 313 -14.01 -6.26 -1.14
C HIS A 313 -15.31 -6.31 -0.35
N PHE A 314 -15.29 -6.66 0.94
CA PHE A 314 -16.44 -6.45 1.81
C PHE A 314 -16.54 -4.98 2.21
N SER A 315 -17.70 -4.36 1.97
CA SER A 315 -17.97 -2.97 2.34
C SER A 315 -19.47 -2.73 2.47
N THR A 316 -19.88 -2.03 3.52
CA THR A 316 -21.27 -1.56 3.72
C THR A 316 -21.52 -0.18 3.10
N ALA A 317 -20.55 0.36 2.37
CA ALA A 317 -20.64 1.69 1.75
C ALA A 317 -21.79 1.84 0.75
N GLU A 318 -22.01 0.82 -0.08
CA GLU A 318 -23.04 0.86 -1.11
C GLU A 318 -24.45 0.88 -0.50
N GLU A 319 -24.64 0.24 0.67
CA GLU A 319 -25.90 0.28 1.44
C GLU A 319 -26.13 1.65 2.07
N SER A 320 -25.11 2.24 2.72
CA SER A 320 -25.22 3.58 3.31
C SER A 320 -25.49 4.67 2.26
N ALA A 321 -24.91 4.55 1.06
CA ALA A 321 -25.12 5.51 -0.03
C ALA A 321 -26.57 5.51 -0.57
N GLN A 322 -27.33 4.46 -0.34
CA GLN A 322 -28.74 4.36 -0.73
C GLN A 322 -29.70 4.96 0.31
N ASP A 323 -29.21 5.36 1.49
CA ASP A 323 -30.06 6.00 2.51
C ASP A 323 -30.58 7.35 1.99
N PRO A 324 -31.90 7.55 1.88
CA PRO A 324 -32.50 8.80 1.42
C PRO A 324 -32.03 10.03 2.24
N ARG A 325 -31.65 9.85 3.51
CA ARG A 325 -31.15 10.91 4.38
C ARG A 325 -29.74 11.37 4.00
N MET A 326 -28.92 10.48 3.44
CA MET A 326 -27.62 10.82 2.86
C MET A 326 -27.73 11.39 1.43
N ASN A 327 -28.86 11.18 0.76
CA ASN A 327 -29.10 11.59 -0.62
C ASN A 327 -29.57 13.05 -0.78
N ASN A 328 -29.58 13.84 0.30
CA ASN A 328 -29.98 15.24 0.23
C ASN A 328 -28.83 16.12 -0.29
N ILE A 329 -28.95 16.48 -1.57
CA ILE A 329 -28.49 17.73 -2.20
C ILE A 329 -27.02 17.79 -2.67
N PHE A 330 -26.07 17.04 -2.09
CA PHE A 330 -24.64 17.19 -2.44
C PHE A 330 -24.11 16.29 -3.58
N ASN A 331 -24.73 15.14 -3.86
CA ASN A 331 -24.24 14.21 -4.91
C ASN A 331 -24.57 14.65 -6.35
N THR A 332 -25.57 15.52 -6.54
CA THR A 332 -25.98 15.95 -7.89
C THR A 332 -25.11 17.09 -8.45
N ILE A 333 -24.34 17.80 -7.61
CA ILE A 333 -23.50 18.95 -8.03
C ILE A 333 -22.00 18.59 -8.11
N THR A 334 -21.57 17.47 -7.50
CA THR A 334 -20.14 17.11 -7.39
C THR A 334 -19.59 16.21 -8.50
N ASN A 335 -20.42 15.83 -9.49
CA ASN A 335 -19.94 15.14 -10.71
C ASN A 335 -19.20 16.07 -11.69
N SER A 336 -18.79 17.26 -11.24
CA SER A 336 -18.14 18.29 -12.05
C SER A 336 -16.91 18.88 -11.34
N GLY A 337 -15.96 18.05 -10.90
CA GLY A 337 -14.64 18.55 -10.49
C GLY A 337 -13.82 17.60 -9.63
N ASN A 338 -12.62 17.25 -10.14
CA ASN A 338 -11.46 16.65 -9.47
C ASN A 338 -11.69 15.65 -8.32
N GLN A 339 -11.46 14.37 -8.63
CA GLN A 339 -11.00 13.28 -7.75
C GLN A 339 -11.02 13.57 -6.24
N SER A 340 -12.21 13.60 -5.63
CA SER A 340 -12.31 13.48 -4.18
C SER A 340 -12.06 12.02 -3.81
N ASN A 341 -11.01 11.76 -3.02
CA ASN A 341 -10.77 10.42 -2.48
C ASN A 341 -11.94 10.08 -1.53
N PRO A 342 -12.79 9.10 -1.84
CA PRO A 342 -13.99 8.83 -1.04
C PRO A 342 -13.61 8.35 0.37
N MET A 343 -14.47 8.66 1.34
CA MET A 343 -14.29 8.29 2.76
C MET A 343 -14.21 6.76 2.96
N HIS A 344 -14.74 5.99 2.02
CA HIS A 344 -14.63 4.55 1.93
C HIS A 344 -14.03 4.12 0.59
N GLY A 345 -13.11 3.16 0.61
CA GLY A 345 -12.51 2.59 -0.59
C GLY A 345 -13.20 1.29 -1.05
N PHE A 346 -12.43 0.44 -1.72
CA PHE A 346 -12.86 -0.87 -2.22
C PHE A 346 -13.05 -1.96 -1.15
N GLY A 347 -13.20 -1.62 0.14
CA GLY A 347 -13.24 -2.63 1.21
C GLY A 347 -11.87 -3.28 1.48
N PHE A 348 -10.78 -2.52 1.36
CA PHE A 348 -9.40 -2.99 1.57
C PHE A 348 -8.81 -2.56 2.92
N GLY A 349 -9.39 -1.57 3.60
CA GLY A 349 -8.77 -0.91 4.75
C GLY A 349 -8.45 -1.86 5.91
N LEU A 350 -9.45 -2.56 6.44
CA LEU A 350 -9.28 -3.52 7.54
C LEU A 350 -8.40 -4.73 7.17
N PRO A 351 -8.65 -5.48 6.09
CA PRO A 351 -7.84 -6.65 5.76
C PRO A 351 -6.37 -6.27 5.48
N THR A 352 -6.12 -5.18 4.76
CA THR A 352 -4.75 -4.71 4.49
C THR A 352 -4.06 -4.28 5.78
N SER A 353 -4.77 -3.57 6.66
CA SER A 353 -4.21 -3.13 7.94
C SER A 353 -3.82 -4.31 8.84
N ARG A 354 -4.65 -5.36 8.87
CA ARG A 354 -4.35 -6.61 9.58
C ARG A 354 -3.12 -7.29 8.99
N ALA A 355 -3.10 -7.49 7.67
CA ALA A 355 -1.98 -8.13 6.99
C ALA A 355 -0.65 -7.41 7.26
N TYR A 356 -0.66 -6.07 7.23
CA TYR A 356 0.52 -5.26 7.58
C TYR A 356 0.91 -5.38 9.05
N ALA A 357 -0.05 -5.35 9.99
CA ALA A 357 0.25 -5.51 11.40
C ALA A 357 0.89 -6.88 11.69
N GLU A 358 0.33 -7.96 11.13
CA GLU A 358 0.84 -9.33 11.27
C GLU A 358 2.22 -9.51 10.62
N TYR A 359 2.44 -8.94 9.42
CA TYR A 359 3.74 -8.95 8.76
C TYR A 359 4.85 -8.32 9.61
N LEU A 360 4.50 -7.33 10.43
CA LEU A 360 5.42 -6.64 11.35
C LEU A 360 5.46 -7.30 12.75
N GLY A 361 4.97 -8.54 12.88
CA GLY A 361 4.96 -9.31 14.13
C GLY A 361 3.93 -8.85 15.17
N GLY A 362 3.01 -7.98 14.77
CA GLY A 362 1.92 -7.45 15.57
C GLY A 362 0.58 -8.12 15.28
N SER A 363 -0.52 -7.42 15.53
CA SER A 363 -1.88 -7.88 15.24
C SER A 363 -2.87 -6.72 15.13
N LEU A 364 -4.01 -6.98 14.48
CA LEU A 364 -5.17 -6.08 14.47
C LEU A 364 -6.40 -6.88 14.90
N SER A 365 -7.04 -6.48 15.99
CA SER A 365 -8.27 -7.13 16.48
C SER A 365 -9.41 -6.12 16.63
N VAL A 366 -10.63 -6.57 16.35
CA VAL A 366 -11.84 -5.75 16.41
C VAL A 366 -12.78 -6.32 17.48
N GLN A 367 -13.31 -5.45 18.32
CA GLN A 367 -14.31 -5.77 19.33
C GLN A 367 -15.54 -4.89 19.07
N SER A 368 -16.66 -5.52 18.71
CA SER A 368 -17.91 -4.82 18.44
C SER A 368 -18.85 -4.92 19.63
N MET A 369 -19.38 -3.78 20.06
CA MET A 369 -20.53 -3.71 20.96
C MET A 369 -21.72 -3.23 20.13
N GLN A 370 -22.44 -4.16 19.49
CA GLN A 370 -23.55 -3.82 18.61
C GLN A 370 -24.61 -2.98 19.36
N GLY A 371 -25.00 -1.86 18.76
CA GLY A 371 -25.85 -0.83 19.34
C GLY A 371 -25.10 0.29 20.06
N ILE A 372 -23.78 0.16 20.27
CA ILE A 372 -22.97 1.15 20.99
C ILE A 372 -21.80 1.67 20.14
N GLY A 373 -20.91 0.79 19.67
CA GLY A 373 -19.67 1.22 19.01
C GLY A 373 -18.67 0.09 18.80
N THR A 374 -17.51 0.44 18.27
CA THR A 374 -16.43 -0.51 17.96
C THR A 374 -15.13 -0.08 18.62
N ASP A 375 -14.41 -1.05 19.19
CA ASP A 375 -13.00 -0.90 19.59
C ASP A 375 -12.11 -1.66 18.61
N VAL A 376 -11.16 -0.97 17.99
CA VAL A 376 -10.11 -1.56 17.17
C VAL A 376 -8.78 -1.47 17.90
N TYR A 377 -8.09 -2.60 18.08
CA TYR A 377 -6.80 -2.69 18.74
C TYR A 377 -5.73 -3.00 17.70
N LEU A 378 -4.83 -2.05 17.46
CA LEU A 378 -3.60 -2.24 16.69
C LEU A 378 -2.45 -2.48 17.65
N ARG A 379 -1.80 -3.64 17.57
CA ARG A 379 -0.61 -4.00 18.34
C ARG A 379 0.57 -4.13 17.39
N LEU A 380 1.70 -3.49 17.71
CA LEU A 380 2.93 -3.56 16.93
C LEU A 380 4.13 -3.70 17.87
N ARG A 381 5.10 -4.54 17.49
CA ARG A 381 6.31 -4.77 18.29
C ARG A 381 7.28 -3.60 18.20
N HIS A 382 8.04 -3.35 19.26
CA HIS A 382 9.17 -2.43 19.19
C HIS A 382 10.30 -2.95 18.29
N ILE A 383 11.12 -2.04 17.76
CA ILE A 383 12.33 -2.39 17.00
C ILE A 383 13.36 -3.08 17.90
N ASP A 384 13.52 -2.53 19.11
CA ASP A 384 14.52 -2.84 20.13
C ASP A 384 13.91 -3.41 21.43
N GLY A 385 12.67 -3.91 21.36
CA GLY A 385 11.97 -4.47 22.51
C GLY A 385 12.63 -5.75 23.05
N LYS A 386 12.21 -6.19 24.25
CA LYS A 386 12.67 -7.44 24.87
C LYS A 386 12.22 -8.72 24.12
N GLY A 387 11.32 -8.59 23.14
CA GLY A 387 10.86 -9.68 22.29
C GLY A 387 11.66 -9.82 20.98
N GLU A 388 11.42 -10.88 20.22
CA GLU A 388 12.04 -11.05 18.90
C GLU A 388 11.60 -9.93 17.94
N SER A 389 12.56 -9.17 17.40
CA SER A 389 12.33 -8.13 16.41
C SER A 389 11.74 -8.73 15.11
N PHE A 390 10.81 -8.03 14.49
CA PHE A 390 10.28 -8.45 13.20
C PHE A 390 11.30 -8.25 12.07
N ARG A 391 11.15 -9.04 11.00
CA ARG A 391 12.08 -9.07 9.87
C ARG A 391 11.38 -8.61 8.59
N VAL A 392 12.04 -7.72 7.86
CA VAL A 392 11.52 -7.09 6.63
C VAL A 392 12.08 -7.77 5.39
#